data_AF-A0A5C3LDV0-F1
#
_entry.id   AF-A0A5C3LDV0-F1
#
_cell.length_a   1.000
_cell.length_b   1.000
_cell.length_c   1.000
_cell.angle_alpha   90.00
_cell.angle_beta   90.00
_cell.angle_gamma   90.00
#
_symmetry.space_group_name_H-M   'P 1'
#
loop_
_entity.id
_entity.type
_entity.pdbx_description
1 polymer ?
#
loop_
_entity_poly.entity_id
_entity_poly.type
_entity_poly.pdbx_seq_one_letter_code
_entity_poly.pdbx_strand_id
1 'polypeptide(L)'
;EFLYVCWYGRDAHHQEGWKAKQLHRIGFVDGSDPYAFGFLDPEHVICGIHLIPAFSHGWTVNILPPNTTARTESEDDEDWQYFYVGQFINWDMLMHFRDGGIGH
;
A
#
# COMPACT_ATOMS: atom_id res chain seq x y z
N GLU A 1 -18.88 -11.28 -8.99
CA GLU A 1 -18.22 -9.96 -9.16
C GLU A 1 -16.76 -10.13 -8.76
N PHE A 2 -15.83 -9.36 -9.31
CA PHE A 2 -14.41 -9.45 -8.95
C PHE A 2 -13.76 -8.07 -8.96
N LEU A 3 -12.77 -7.87 -8.09
CA LEU A 3 -11.89 -6.71 -8.12
C LEU A 3 -10.60 -7.08 -8.84
N TYR A 4 -10.17 -6.26 -9.79
CA TYR A 4 -8.82 -6.33 -10.33
C TYR A 4 -7.91 -5.44 -9.47
N VAL A 5 -6.87 -6.02 -8.87
CA VAL A 5 -6.02 -5.35 -7.87
C VAL A 5 -4.57 -5.30 -8.32
N CYS A 6 -3.86 -4.25 -7.89
CA CYS A 6 -2.41 -4.14 -7.94
C CYS A 6 -1.87 -4.29 -6.52
N TRP A 7 -0.92 -5.20 -6.31
CA TRP A 7 -0.44 -5.55 -4.98
C TRP A 7 0.66 -4.58 -4.51
N TYR A 8 0.66 -4.34 -3.21
CA TYR A 8 1.74 -3.66 -2.51
C TYR A 8 2.66 -4.68 -1.82
N GLY A 9 3.97 -4.44 -1.88
CA GLY A 9 4.99 -5.14 -1.11
C GLY A 9 5.52 -4.28 0.05
N ARG A 10 6.06 -4.92 1.08
CA ARG A 10 6.78 -4.21 2.15
C ARG A 10 8.19 -3.83 1.70
N ASP A 11 8.66 -2.66 2.12
CA ASP A 11 10.05 -2.29 1.96
C ASP A 11 10.93 -2.99 3.00
N ALA A 12 11.69 -4.00 2.56
CA ALA A 12 12.57 -4.79 3.42
C ALA A 12 13.73 -3.98 4.05
N HIS A 13 14.04 -2.79 3.51
CA HIS A 13 15.11 -1.93 4.01
C HIS A 13 14.61 -0.88 5.00
N HIS A 14 13.30 -0.78 5.22
CA HIS A 14 12.71 0.16 6.16
C HIS A 14 12.56 -0.45 7.55
N GLN A 15 13.00 0.27 8.58
CA GLN A 15 12.67 -0.10 9.95
C GLN A 15 11.24 0.36 10.25
N GLU A 16 10.40 -0.54 10.72
CA GLU A 16 8.98 -0.24 10.92
C GLU A 16 8.43 -0.75 12.26
N GLY A 17 7.26 -0.22 12.62
CA GLY A 17 6.49 -0.66 13.77
C GLY A 17 6.84 0.05 15.07
N TRP A 18 6.18 -0.39 16.13
CA TRP A 18 6.13 0.29 17.44
C TRP A 18 7.50 0.52 18.09
N LYS A 19 8.43 -0.44 17.95
CA LYS A 19 9.78 -0.33 18.52
C LYS A 19 10.61 0.72 17.79
N ALA A 20 10.54 0.74 16.46
CA ALA A 20 11.24 1.71 15.62
C ALA A 20 10.58 3.10 15.68
N LYS A 21 9.32 3.18 16.12
CA LYS A 21 8.48 4.39 16.08
C LYS A 21 8.37 4.98 14.67
N GLN A 22 8.33 4.10 13.68
CA GLN A 22 8.20 4.46 12.27
C GLN A 22 7.00 3.75 11.67
N LEU A 23 6.28 4.46 10.80
CA LEU A 23 5.16 3.90 10.05
C LEU A 23 5.64 2.79 9.12
N HIS A 24 4.78 1.81 8.90
CA HIS A 24 5.00 0.81 7.86
C HIS A 24 5.14 1.49 6.51
N ARG A 25 6.15 1.08 5.73
CA ARG A 25 6.41 1.60 4.39
C ARG A 25 6.20 0.49 3.37
N ILE A 26 5.37 0.79 2.38
CA ILE A 26 5.02 -0.13 1.30
C ILE A 26 5.26 0.53 -0.04
N GLY A 27 5.46 -0.27 -1.08
CA GLY A 27 5.55 0.16 -2.47
C GLY A 27 4.82 -0.81 -3.37
N PHE A 28 4.53 -0.44 -4.61
CA PHE A 28 3.96 -1.38 -5.56
C PHE A 28 4.92 -2.56 -5.77
N VAL A 29 4.37 -3.76 -5.93
CA VAL A 29 5.15 -4.88 -6.46
C VAL A 29 5.55 -4.52 -7.89
N ASP A 30 6.77 -4.88 -8.28
CA ASP A 30 7.28 -4.64 -9.64
C ASP A 30 6.31 -5.22 -10.67
N GLY A 31 5.82 -4.40 -11.59
CA GLY A 31 4.79 -4.78 -12.54
C GLY A 31 5.23 -5.84 -13.55
N SER A 32 6.53 -6.17 -13.62
CA SER A 32 7.04 -7.32 -14.37
C SER A 32 6.89 -8.65 -13.61
N ASP A 33 6.62 -8.61 -12.31
CA ASP A 33 6.31 -9.79 -11.51
C ASP A 33 4.94 -10.35 -11.94
N PRO A 34 4.85 -11.65 -12.28
CA PRO A 34 3.59 -12.28 -12.69
C PRO A 34 2.49 -12.22 -11.61
N TYR A 35 2.84 -11.90 -10.37
CA TYR A 35 1.93 -11.76 -9.24
C TYR A 35 1.72 -10.30 -8.79
N ALA A 36 2.21 -9.32 -9.54
CA ALA A 36 1.99 -7.90 -9.23
C ALA A 36 0.52 -7.49 -9.32
N PHE A 37 -0.24 -8.15 -10.19
CA PHE A 37 -1.67 -7.94 -10.37
C PHE A 37 -2.45 -9.23 -10.10
N GLY A 38 -3.71 -9.09 -9.70
CA GLY A 38 -4.56 -10.25 -9.46
C GLY A 38 -6.03 -9.92 -9.41
N PHE A 39 -6.83 -10.96 -9.22
CA PHE A 39 -8.26 -10.85 -8.97
C PHE A 39 -8.56 -11.18 -7.51
N LEU A 40 -9.39 -10.36 -6.87
CA LEU A 40 -9.83 -10.55 -5.49
C LEU A 40 -11.37 -10.60 -5.46
N ASP A 41 -11.91 -11.52 -4.67
CA ASP A 41 -13.33 -11.52 -4.32
C ASP A 41 -13.63 -10.28 -3.45
N PRO A 42 -14.62 -9.44 -3.82
CA PRO A 42 -15.03 -8.30 -2.99
C PRO A 42 -15.32 -8.67 -1.53
N GLU A 43 -15.78 -9.89 -1.23
CA GLU A 43 -16.06 -10.35 0.14
C GLU A 43 -14.79 -10.44 1.02
N HIS A 44 -13.60 -10.48 0.41
CA HIS A 44 -12.33 -10.47 1.15
C HIS A 44 -11.85 -9.07 1.54
N VAL A 45 -12.53 -8.00 1.10
CA VAL A 45 -12.15 -6.63 1.45
C VAL A 45 -12.75 -6.26 2.81
N ILE A 46 -11.89 -6.15 3.81
CA ILE A 46 -12.30 -5.89 5.20
C ILE A 46 -12.48 -4.39 5.45
N CYS A 47 -11.53 -3.57 5.00
CA CYS A 47 -11.54 -2.13 5.20
C CYS A 47 -10.63 -1.40 4.21
N GLY A 48 -10.88 -0.11 4.02
CA GLY A 48 -9.97 0.80 3.32
C GLY A 48 -9.00 1.45 4.29
N ILE A 49 -7.75 1.64 3.87
CA ILE A 49 -6.73 2.37 4.63
C ILE A 49 -6.18 3.52 3.80
N HIS A 50 -5.82 4.61 4.47
CA HIS A 50 -5.23 5.76 3.78
C HIS A 50 -3.71 5.61 3.71
N LEU A 51 -3.21 5.80 2.49
CA LEU A 51 -1.80 5.75 2.15
C LEU A 51 -1.27 7.17 2.00
N ILE A 52 -0.17 7.46 2.68
CA ILE A 52 0.49 8.77 2.65
C ILE A 52 1.72 8.64 1.75
N PRO A 53 1.82 9.40 0.65
CA PRO A 53 3.01 9.39 -0.18
C PRO A 53 4.28 9.67 0.62
N ALA A 54 5.32 8.85 0.42
CA ALA A 54 6.60 9.06 1.06
C ALA A 54 7.40 10.11 0.27
N PHE A 55 7.02 11.38 0.39
CA PHE A 55 7.54 12.51 -0.39
C PHE A 55 9.08 12.57 -0.48
N SER A 56 9.78 12.14 0.58
CA SER A 56 11.25 12.12 0.62
C SER A 56 11.91 11.16 -0.39
N HIS A 57 11.16 10.21 -0.93
CA HIS A 57 11.64 9.23 -1.91
C HIS A 57 11.30 9.62 -3.35
N GLY A 58 10.45 10.62 -3.55
CA GLY A 58 10.07 11.12 -4.87
C GLY A 58 9.23 10.14 -5.69
N TRP A 59 9.17 10.45 -6.98
CA TRP A 59 8.39 9.74 -7.98
C TRP A 59 9.23 8.73 -8.76
N THR A 60 8.58 7.78 -9.42
CA THR A 60 9.18 6.74 -10.24
C THR A 60 8.27 6.34 -11.38
N VAL A 61 8.86 6.01 -12.52
CA VAL A 61 8.16 5.49 -13.71
C VAL A 61 8.48 4.01 -13.95
N ASN A 62 9.34 3.42 -13.11
CA ASN A 62 9.95 2.12 -13.39
C ASN A 62 9.24 0.95 -12.70
N ILE A 63 8.35 1.21 -11.75
CA ILE A 63 7.71 0.13 -10.97
C ILE A 63 6.56 -0.49 -11.73
N LEU A 64 5.65 0.33 -12.28
CA LEU A 64 4.53 -0.17 -13.08
C LEU A 64 4.79 0.11 -14.56
N PRO A 65 4.42 -0.81 -15.47
CA PRO A 65 4.50 -0.56 -16.89
C PRO A 65 3.62 0.63 -17.32
N PRO A 66 3.93 1.28 -18.45
CA PRO A 66 3.11 2.37 -18.97
C PRO A 66 1.70 1.89 -19.32
N ASN A 67 0.71 2.78 -19.20
CA ASN A 67 -0.70 2.50 -19.49
C ASN A 67 -1.32 1.36 -18.66
N THR A 68 -0.92 1.21 -17.39
CA THR A 68 -1.57 0.24 -16.49
C THR A 68 -2.90 0.77 -16.00
N THR A 69 -3.88 -0.12 -15.81
CA THR A 69 -5.18 0.23 -15.21
C THR A 69 -5.09 0.59 -13.72
N ALA A 70 -3.90 0.44 -13.11
CA ALA A 70 -3.62 0.90 -11.76
C ALA A 70 -3.41 2.41 -11.68
N ARG A 71 -3.20 3.09 -12.82
CA ARG A 71 -3.05 4.54 -12.91
C ARG A 71 -4.28 5.18 -13.54
N THR A 72 -4.53 6.42 -13.17
CA THR A 72 -5.45 7.33 -13.83
C THR A 72 -4.71 8.14 -14.89
N GLU A 73 -5.43 8.60 -15.93
CA GLU A 73 -4.83 9.39 -17.02
C GLU A 73 -4.16 10.69 -16.55
N SER A 74 -4.52 11.19 -15.37
CA SER A 74 -3.94 12.40 -14.77
C SER A 74 -2.60 12.18 -14.06
N GLU A 75 -2.15 10.93 -13.91
CA GLU A 75 -0.92 10.58 -13.18
C GLU A 75 0.32 10.50 -14.08
N ASP A 76 0.21 10.82 -15.38
CA ASP A 76 1.33 10.94 -16.35
C ASP A 76 2.32 9.76 -16.33
N ASP A 77 1.84 8.55 -16.04
CA ASP A 77 2.65 7.32 -15.87
C ASP A 77 3.71 7.40 -14.74
N GLU A 78 3.56 8.32 -13.78
CA GLU A 78 4.40 8.47 -12.60
C GLU A 78 3.71 7.96 -11.33
N ASP A 79 4.43 7.16 -10.53
CA ASP A 79 3.98 6.69 -9.22
C ASP A 79 4.89 7.24 -8.11
N TRP A 80 4.37 7.30 -6.89
CA TRP A 80 5.23 7.45 -5.72
C TRP A 80 6.05 6.19 -5.49
N GLN A 81 7.34 6.35 -5.20
CA GLN A 81 8.22 5.21 -4.93
C GLN A 81 7.75 4.38 -3.73
N TYR A 82 7.25 5.04 -2.68
CA TYR A 82 6.72 4.39 -1.50
C TYR A 82 5.55 5.18 -0.90
N PHE A 83 4.78 4.48 -0.08
CA PHE A 83 3.71 5.01 0.75
C PHE A 83 3.91 4.59 2.20
N TYR A 84 3.55 5.47 3.13
CA TYR A 84 3.38 5.14 4.54
C TYR A 84 1.94 4.74 4.82
N VAL A 85 1.78 3.68 5.62
CA VAL A 85 0.46 3.18 6.03
C VAL A 85 -0.07 4.04 7.17
N GLY A 86 -1.22 4.69 6.95
CA GLY A 86 -1.87 5.59 7.89
C GLY A 86 -2.56 4.90 9.08
N GLN A 87 -1.80 4.19 9.92
CA GLN A 87 -2.36 3.38 11.01
C GLN A 87 -3.02 4.18 12.15
N PHE A 88 -2.86 5.51 12.19
CA PHE A 88 -3.36 6.38 13.27
C PHE A 88 -4.62 7.18 12.91
N ILE A 89 -5.23 6.89 11.76
CA ILE A 89 -6.30 7.74 11.21
C ILE A 89 -7.62 7.57 11.96
N ASN A 90 -7.84 6.38 12.52
CA ASN A 90 -8.90 6.16 13.50
C ASN A 90 -8.45 5.12 14.55
N TRP A 91 -9.17 5.05 15.66
CA TRP A 91 -8.86 4.15 16.77
C TRP A 91 -9.02 2.66 16.41
N ASP A 92 -9.93 2.34 15.51
CA ASP A 92 -10.18 0.97 15.05
C ASP A 92 -8.98 0.41 14.28
N MET A 93 -8.50 1.16 13.28
CA MET A 93 -7.26 0.90 12.56
C MET A 93 -6.08 0.78 13.52
N LEU A 94 -5.96 1.69 14.49
CA LEU A 94 -4.90 1.64 15.47
C LEU A 94 -4.88 0.34 16.27
N MET A 95 -6.06 -0.13 16.70
CA MET A 95 -6.22 -1.37 17.46
C MET A 95 -5.85 -2.58 16.61
N HIS A 96 -6.21 -2.59 15.32
CA HIS A 96 -5.79 -3.63 14.37
C HIS A 96 -4.26 -3.74 14.23
N PHE A 97 -3.53 -2.62 14.18
CA PHE A 97 -2.05 -2.62 14.07
C PHE A 97 -1.31 -2.83 15.41
N ARG A 98 -2.01 -2.69 16.53
CA ARG A 98 -1.42 -2.84 17.88
C ARG A 98 -1.60 -4.25 18.47
N ASP A 99 -2.31 -5.13 17.77
CA ASP A 99 -2.64 -6.49 18.24
C ASP A 99 -3.44 -6.46 19.57
N GLY A 100 -4.17 -5.36 19.81
CA GLY A 100 -4.82 -5.04 21.08
C GLY A 100 -6.34 -5.01 20.97
N GLY A 101 -6.93 -5.96 20.23
CA GLY A 101 -8.34 -5.97 19.85
C GLY A 101 -9.31 -5.55 20.95
N ILE A 102 -10.39 -4.86 20.56
CA ILE A 102 -11.54 -4.59 21.43
C ILE A 102 -12.15 -5.95 21.80
N GLY A 103 -11.79 -6.44 22.98
CA GLY A 103 -12.09 -7.80 23.42
C GLY A 103 -11.03 -8.36 24.36
N HIS A 104 -10.64 -7.60 25.38
CA HIS A 104 -10.20 -8.14 26.66
C HIS A 104 -11.26 -7.82 27.71
#